data_AF-A0A2J8NU83-F1
#
_entry.id   AF-A0A2J8NU83-F1
#
_cell.length_a   1.000
_cell.length_b   1.000
_cell.length_c   1.000
_cell.angle_alpha   90.00
_cell.angle_beta   90.00
_cell.angle_gamma   90.00
#
_symmetry.space_group_name_H-M   'P 1'
#
loop_
_entity.id
_entity.type
_entity.pdbx_description
1 polymer ?
#
loop_
_entity_poly.entity_id
_entity_poly.type
_entity_poly.pdbx_seq_one_letter_code
_entity_poly.pdbx_strand_id
1 'polypeptide(L)'
;MAETSLPELGGEDKATPCPTILELEELLRAGKSSCSRVDEVWPNLFIGDAATANNRFELWKLGITHVLNAAHGGLYCQGGPDFYGSSVSYLGVPAHDLPDFDISAYFSSAADFIHRALNTPGELVLTPCHGALPLCHPGTDPAGAAGGSGPGGHTEDGGSPAWGRP
;
A
#
# COMPACT_ATOMS: atom_id res chain seq x y z
N MET A 1 -63.73 1.42 2.04
CA MET A 1 -62.65 1.18 1.07
C MET A 1 -61.42 1.83 1.65
N ALA A 2 -60.38 1.05 1.93
CA ALA A 2 -59.16 1.54 2.56
C ALA A 2 -58.26 2.15 1.48
N GLU A 3 -57.94 3.44 1.60
CA GLU A 3 -56.87 4.06 0.85
C GLU A 3 -55.56 3.77 1.58
N THR A 4 -54.80 2.83 1.03
CA THR A 4 -53.40 2.60 1.41
C THR A 4 -52.56 3.70 0.77
N SER A 5 -52.18 4.69 1.58
CA SER A 5 -51.17 5.68 1.23
C SER A 5 -49.83 4.98 0.98
N LEU A 6 -49.32 5.14 -0.25
CA LEU A 6 -47.95 4.81 -0.62
C LEU A 6 -46.98 5.64 0.24
N PRO A 7 -45.95 5.05 0.86
CA PRO A 7 -44.89 5.83 1.47
C PRO A 7 -44.02 6.43 0.36
N GLU A 8 -43.99 7.76 0.29
CA GLU A 8 -43.01 8.49 -0.51
C GLU A 8 -41.62 8.26 0.07
N LEU A 9 -40.73 7.68 -0.73
CA LEU A 9 -39.30 7.55 -0.45
C LEU A 9 -38.64 8.92 -0.60
N GLY A 10 -38.85 9.77 0.40
CA GLY A 10 -38.05 10.98 0.63
C GLY A 10 -36.65 10.57 1.11
N GLY A 11 -35.67 10.81 0.24
CA GLY A 11 -34.26 10.53 0.50
C GLY A 11 -33.44 10.82 -0.75
N GLU A 12 -33.46 12.07 -1.21
CA GLU A 12 -32.40 12.56 -2.10
C GLU A 12 -31.09 12.49 -1.32
N ASP A 13 -30.41 11.35 -1.46
CA ASP A 13 -29.02 11.18 -1.13
C ASP A 13 -28.27 12.23 -1.96
N LYS A 14 -27.87 13.34 -1.32
CA LYS A 14 -27.07 14.38 -1.97
C LYS A 14 -25.74 13.73 -2.31
N ALA A 15 -25.68 13.14 -3.51
CA ALA A 15 -24.46 12.59 -4.05
C ALA A 15 -23.39 13.68 -4.02
N THR A 16 -22.38 13.48 -3.20
CA THR A 16 -21.20 14.33 -3.22
C THR A 16 -20.60 14.24 -4.63
N PRO A 17 -20.31 15.37 -5.30
CA PRO A 17 -19.69 15.34 -6.60
C PRO A 17 -18.37 14.57 -6.54
N CYS A 18 -17.99 13.95 -7.66
CA CYS A 18 -16.69 13.28 -7.74
C CYS A 18 -15.56 14.28 -7.47
N PRO A 19 -14.60 13.97 -6.58
CA PRO A 19 -13.51 14.87 -6.27
C PRO A 19 -12.62 15.06 -7.51
N THR A 20 -12.05 16.25 -7.63
CA THR A 20 -11.00 16.54 -8.60
C THR A 20 -9.69 15.83 -8.23
N ILE A 21 -8.76 15.71 -9.19
CA ILE A 21 -7.45 15.09 -8.94
C ILE A 21 -6.71 15.82 -7.80
N LEU A 22 -6.77 17.15 -7.75
CA LEU A 22 -6.12 17.94 -6.71
C LEU A 22 -6.69 17.63 -5.31
N GLU A 23 -8.01 17.54 -5.18
CA GLU A 23 -8.66 17.17 -3.91
C GLU A 23 -8.26 15.76 -3.48
N LEU A 24 -8.16 14.81 -4.42
CA LEU A 24 -7.72 13.45 -4.12
C LEU A 24 -6.25 13.41 -3.66
N GLU A 25 -5.36 14.18 -4.31
CA GLU A 25 -3.95 14.29 -3.90
C GLU A 25 -3.80 14.87 -2.50
N GLU A 26 -4.57 15.90 -2.15
CA GLU A 26 -4.57 16.50 -0.82
C GLU A 26 -5.08 15.50 0.24
N LEU A 27 -6.14 14.76 -0.06
CA LEU A 27 -6.67 13.71 0.81
C LEU A 27 -5.65 12.59 1.06
N LEU A 28 -4.98 12.11 0.00
CA LEU A 28 -3.95 11.07 0.11
C LEU A 28 -2.74 11.57 0.92
N ARG A 29 -2.32 12.82 0.74
CA ARG A 29 -1.20 13.43 1.48
C ARG A 29 -1.52 13.68 2.95
N ALA A 30 -2.78 13.96 3.28
CA ALA A 30 -3.25 14.13 4.66
C ALA A 30 -3.36 12.80 5.42
N GLY A 31 -3.34 11.67 4.70
CA GLY A 31 -3.37 10.33 5.30
C GLY A 31 -2.15 10.04 6.18
N LYS A 32 -2.33 9.17 7.17
CA LYS A 32 -1.22 8.65 7.98
C LYS A 32 -0.43 7.65 7.15
N SER A 33 0.86 7.90 6.94
CA SER A 33 1.77 6.88 6.42
C SER A 33 2.13 5.90 7.54
N SER A 34 1.96 4.61 7.26
CA SER A 34 2.54 3.54 8.06
C SER A 34 3.97 3.28 7.55
N CYS A 35 4.92 3.06 8.47
CA CYS A 35 6.24 2.51 8.12
C CYS A 35 6.24 0.97 8.29
N SER A 36 5.06 0.36 8.35
CA SER A 36 4.93 -1.10 8.45
C SER A 36 5.01 -1.70 7.05
N ARG A 37 5.46 -2.95 6.95
CA ARG A 37 5.52 -3.66 5.67
C ARG A 37 4.17 -4.22 5.24
N VAL A 38 3.23 -4.33 6.18
CA VAL A 38 1.91 -4.89 5.99
C VAL A 38 0.94 -4.28 6.99
N ASP A 39 -0.10 -3.63 6.50
CA ASP A 39 -1.12 -2.97 7.30
C ASP A 39 -2.49 -3.56 7.04
N GLU A 40 -3.25 -3.81 8.11
CA GLU A 40 -4.67 -4.13 8.01
C GLU A 40 -5.45 -2.86 7.71
N VAL A 41 -6.00 -2.77 6.50
CA VAL A 41 -6.76 -1.59 6.04
C VAL A 41 -8.26 -1.78 6.18
N TRP A 42 -8.70 -3.03 6.34
CA TRP A 42 -10.07 -3.44 6.56
C TRP A 42 -10.07 -4.81 7.24
N PRO A 43 -11.11 -5.20 8.02
CA PRO A 43 -11.14 -6.50 8.69
C PRO A 43 -10.77 -7.67 7.77
N ASN A 44 -9.69 -8.39 8.12
CA ASN A 44 -9.11 -9.52 7.36
C ASN A 44 -8.56 -9.15 5.96
N LEU A 45 -8.33 -7.86 5.70
CA LEU A 45 -7.77 -7.34 4.46
C LEU A 45 -6.52 -6.51 4.76
N PHE A 46 -5.41 -6.99 4.22
CA PHE A 46 -4.10 -6.40 4.43
C PHE A 46 -3.56 -5.82 3.13
N ILE A 47 -2.86 -4.70 3.21
CA ILE A 47 -2.04 -4.16 2.13
C ILE A 47 -0.58 -4.30 2.56
N GLY A 48 0.22 -5.02 1.78
CA GLY A 48 1.63 -5.26 2.11
C GLY A 48 2.56 -5.18 0.91
N ASP A 49 3.85 -5.01 1.16
CA ASP A 49 4.86 -4.88 0.11
C ASP A 49 5.22 -6.23 -0.55
N ALA A 50 6.04 -6.15 -1.62
CA ALA A 50 6.56 -7.33 -2.29
C ALA A 50 7.44 -8.22 -1.37
N ALA A 51 8.05 -7.66 -0.33
CA ALA A 51 8.83 -8.44 0.63
C ALA A 51 7.93 -9.32 1.51
N THR A 52 6.77 -8.80 1.92
CA THR A 52 5.73 -9.54 2.63
C THR A 52 5.15 -10.64 1.75
N ALA A 53 4.85 -10.33 0.49
CA ALA A 53 4.38 -11.30 -0.49
C ALA A 53 5.34 -12.50 -0.64
N ASN A 54 6.65 -12.21 -0.69
CA ASN A 54 7.69 -13.22 -0.84
C ASN A 54 8.08 -13.91 0.48
N ASN A 55 7.35 -13.70 1.57
CA ASN A 55 7.63 -14.34 2.86
C ASN A 55 6.48 -15.27 3.29
N ARG A 56 6.55 -16.53 2.83
CA ARG A 56 5.54 -17.56 3.14
C ARG A 56 5.34 -17.81 4.63
N PHE A 57 6.39 -17.63 5.44
CA PHE A 57 6.31 -17.82 6.88
C PHE A 57 5.48 -16.71 7.54
N GLU A 58 5.70 -15.45 7.16
CA GLU A 58 4.89 -14.33 7.65
C GLU A 58 3.44 -14.43 7.20
N LEU A 59 3.21 -14.80 5.93
CA LEU A 59 1.85 -15.03 5.42
C LEU A 59 1.13 -16.15 6.19
N TRP A 60 1.82 -17.26 6.46
CA TRP A 60 1.25 -18.35 7.26
C TRP A 60 0.96 -17.93 8.71
N LYS A 61 1.86 -17.15 9.31
CA LYS A 61 1.72 -16.65 10.68
C LYS A 61 0.56 -15.68 10.84
N LEU A 62 0.32 -14.84 9.83
CA LEU A 62 -0.84 -13.96 9.78
C LEU A 62 -2.13 -14.77 9.52
N GLY A 63 -2.04 -15.90 8.82
CA GLY A 63 -3.22 -16.70 8.47
C GLY A 63 -3.78 -16.33 7.09
N ILE A 64 -2.91 -15.81 6.23
CA ILE A 64 -3.25 -15.43 4.86
C ILE A 64 -3.58 -16.68 4.06
N THR A 65 -4.76 -16.66 3.46
CA THR A 65 -5.31 -17.73 2.63
C THR A 65 -5.44 -17.30 1.17
N HIS A 66 -5.49 -15.99 0.91
CA HIS A 66 -5.63 -15.42 -0.41
C HIS A 66 -4.56 -14.34 -0.63
N VAL A 67 -3.95 -14.34 -1.81
CA VAL A 67 -2.98 -13.32 -2.21
C VAL A 67 -3.40 -12.75 -3.55
N LEU A 68 -3.60 -11.42 -3.60
CA LEU A 68 -3.81 -10.68 -4.83
C LEU A 68 -2.56 -9.85 -5.11
N ASN A 69 -1.84 -10.22 -6.15
CA ASN A 69 -0.68 -9.47 -6.62
C ASN A 69 -1.09 -8.49 -7.72
N ALA A 70 -1.05 -7.20 -7.42
CA ALA A 70 -1.39 -6.14 -8.38
C ALA A 70 -0.26 -5.86 -9.40
N ALA A 71 0.87 -6.56 -9.32
CA ALA A 71 2.09 -6.32 -10.11
C ALA A 71 2.60 -7.60 -10.81
N HIS A 72 1.69 -8.52 -11.15
CA HIS A 72 2.06 -9.84 -11.63
C HIS A 72 2.91 -9.77 -12.91
N GLY A 73 4.00 -10.54 -12.96
CA GLY A 73 4.88 -10.58 -14.12
C GLY A 73 5.86 -9.40 -14.22
N GLY A 74 5.87 -8.47 -13.26
CA GLY A 74 6.91 -7.45 -13.15
C GLY A 74 8.27 -8.06 -12.75
N LEU A 75 9.37 -7.42 -13.16
CA LEU A 75 10.74 -7.86 -12.93
C LEU A 75 11.08 -8.16 -11.45
N TYR A 76 10.34 -7.54 -10.52
CA TYR A 76 10.56 -7.61 -9.07
C TYR A 76 9.45 -8.34 -8.30
N CYS A 77 8.40 -8.81 -8.99
CA CYS A 77 7.23 -9.45 -8.38
C CYS A 77 7.03 -10.85 -8.97
N GLN A 78 8.06 -11.69 -8.88
CA GLN A 78 8.09 -13.04 -9.44
C GLN A 78 7.30 -14.09 -8.64
N GLY A 79 6.50 -13.68 -7.66
CA GLY A 79 5.62 -14.58 -6.92
C GLY A 79 4.48 -15.06 -7.80
N GLY A 80 4.56 -16.28 -8.33
CA GLY A 80 3.48 -16.97 -9.04
C GLY A 80 2.67 -17.89 -8.13
N PRO A 81 1.60 -18.51 -8.63
CA PRO A 81 0.81 -19.48 -7.87
C PRO A 81 1.68 -20.64 -7.33
N ASP A 82 2.72 -21.05 -8.07
CA ASP A 82 3.66 -22.11 -7.65
C ASP A 82 4.45 -21.76 -6.38
N PHE A 83 4.63 -20.48 -6.08
CA PHE A 83 5.36 -20.04 -4.89
C PHE A 83 4.59 -20.39 -3.60
N TYR A 84 3.29 -20.15 -3.60
CA TYR A 84 2.43 -20.34 -2.44
C TYR A 84 1.87 -21.76 -2.32
N GLY A 85 1.88 -22.53 -3.42
CA GLY A 85 1.36 -23.89 -3.45
C GLY A 85 -0.17 -23.95 -3.33
N SER A 86 -0.70 -25.11 -2.94
CA SER A 86 -2.16 -25.35 -2.89
C SER A 86 -2.87 -24.78 -1.68
N SER A 87 -2.13 -24.22 -0.71
CA SER A 87 -2.70 -23.68 0.54
C SER A 87 -3.20 -22.24 0.41
N VAL A 88 -2.81 -21.53 -0.65
CA VAL A 88 -3.14 -20.12 -0.85
C VAL A 88 -3.73 -19.94 -2.24
N SER A 89 -4.88 -19.28 -2.30
CA SER A 89 -5.48 -18.87 -3.57
C SER A 89 -4.78 -17.62 -4.10
N TYR A 90 -4.34 -17.65 -5.35
CA TYR A 90 -3.55 -16.57 -5.94
C TYR A 90 -4.29 -15.92 -7.11
N LEU A 91 -4.36 -14.58 -7.11
CA LEU A 91 -4.76 -13.79 -8.27
C LEU A 91 -3.64 -12.83 -8.65
N GLY A 92 -3.11 -12.97 -9.87
CA GLY A 92 -2.14 -12.05 -10.43
C GLY A 92 -2.79 -11.09 -11.41
N VAL A 93 -2.73 -9.79 -11.12
CA VAL A 93 -3.10 -8.72 -12.04
C VAL A 93 -1.80 -8.17 -12.64
N PRO A 94 -1.59 -8.27 -13.97
CA PRO A 94 -0.39 -7.76 -14.61
C PRO A 94 -0.49 -6.24 -14.82
N ALA A 95 -0.61 -5.49 -13.72
CA ALA A 95 -0.64 -4.03 -13.79
C ALA A 95 0.76 -3.43 -13.82
N HIS A 96 0.87 -2.31 -14.54
CA HIS A 96 2.03 -1.45 -14.55
C HIS A 96 1.66 -0.13 -13.89
N ASP A 97 2.54 0.38 -13.03
CA ASP A 97 2.38 1.69 -12.39
C ASP A 97 2.70 2.81 -13.40
N LEU A 98 1.80 2.97 -14.37
CA LEU A 98 1.87 3.96 -15.43
C LEU A 98 0.49 4.62 -15.55
N PRO A 99 0.43 5.95 -15.75
CA PRO A 99 -0.84 6.67 -15.87
C PRO A 99 -1.67 6.21 -17.08
N ASP A 100 -1.02 5.69 -18.12
CA ASP A 100 -1.66 5.20 -19.34
C ASP A 100 -2.11 3.73 -19.23
N PHE A 101 -1.79 3.04 -18.14
CA PHE A 101 -2.23 1.66 -17.93
C PHE A 101 -3.68 1.64 -17.45
N ASP A 102 -4.54 0.94 -18.19
CA ASP A 102 -5.95 0.78 -17.80
C ASP A 102 -6.10 -0.28 -16.70
N ILE A 103 -5.92 0.15 -15.45
CA ILE A 103 -6.18 -0.68 -14.27
C ILE A 103 -7.67 -0.94 -14.05
N SER A 104 -8.54 -0.11 -14.62
CA SER A 104 -9.99 -0.18 -14.38
C SER A 104 -10.60 -1.47 -14.91
N ALA A 105 -10.01 -2.04 -15.97
CA ALA A 105 -10.37 -3.35 -16.52
C ALA A 105 -10.28 -4.50 -15.50
N TYR A 106 -9.48 -4.34 -14.43
CA TYR A 106 -9.27 -5.36 -13.40
C TYR A 106 -10.08 -5.12 -12.12
N PHE A 107 -10.77 -3.99 -11.98
CA PHE A 107 -11.51 -3.68 -10.75
C PHE A 107 -12.58 -4.71 -10.43
N SER A 108 -13.34 -5.16 -11.42
CA SER A 108 -14.42 -6.14 -11.20
C SER A 108 -13.86 -7.50 -10.75
N SER A 109 -12.86 -8.03 -11.47
CA SER A 109 -12.27 -9.33 -11.15
C SER A 109 -11.49 -9.33 -9.83
N ALA A 110 -10.78 -8.24 -9.54
CA ALA A 110 -10.11 -8.04 -8.26
C ALA A 110 -11.11 -7.93 -7.11
N ALA A 111 -12.15 -7.10 -7.25
CA ALA A 111 -13.19 -6.94 -6.23
C ALA A 111 -13.92 -8.26 -5.94
N ASP A 112 -14.26 -9.03 -6.97
CA ASP A 112 -14.90 -10.35 -6.81
C ASP A 112 -13.98 -11.35 -6.10
N PHE A 113 -12.67 -11.28 -6.32
CA PHE A 113 -11.70 -12.10 -5.60
C PHE A 113 -11.61 -11.70 -4.14
N ILE A 114 -11.52 -10.40 -3.85
CA ILE A 114 -11.50 -9.86 -2.49
C ILE A 114 -12.78 -10.23 -1.74
N HIS A 115 -13.94 -10.04 -2.37
CA HIS A 115 -15.22 -10.34 -1.79
C HIS A 115 -15.37 -11.82 -1.42
N ARG A 116 -14.94 -12.74 -2.31
CA ARG A 116 -14.93 -14.18 -2.02
C ARG A 116 -13.95 -14.55 -0.91
N ALA A 117 -12.78 -13.93 -0.87
CA ALA A 117 -11.79 -14.15 0.17
C ALA A 117 -12.33 -13.76 1.55
N LEU A 118 -12.96 -12.58 1.66
CA LEU A 118 -13.53 -12.08 2.92
C LEU A 118 -14.75 -12.86 3.41
N ASN A 119 -15.51 -13.48 2.49
CA ASN A 119 -16.64 -14.36 2.85
C ASN A 119 -16.20 -15.78 3.26
N THR A 120 -14.92 -16.09 3.14
CA THR A 120 -14.33 -17.37 3.55
C THR A 120 -13.55 -17.16 4.85
N PRO A 121 -13.53 -18.11 5.79
CA PRO A 121 -12.66 -18.00 6.96
C PRO A 121 -11.18 -17.95 6.50
N GLY A 122 -10.57 -16.77 6.62
CA GLY A 122 -9.17 -16.55 6.27
C GLY A 122 -8.89 -15.07 6.00
N GLU A 123 -7.59 -14.76 5.86
CA GLU A 123 -7.14 -13.40 5.59
C GLU A 123 -6.65 -13.26 4.15
N LEU A 124 -6.69 -12.02 3.65
CA LEU A 124 -6.26 -11.65 2.30
C LEU A 124 -5.15 -10.59 2.37
N VAL A 125 -4.06 -10.81 1.64
CA VAL A 125 -3.05 -9.76 1.37
C VAL A 125 -3.16 -9.27 -0.06
N LEU A 126 -3.28 -7.95 -0.20
CA LEU A 126 -3.10 -7.20 -1.42
C LEU A 126 -1.67 -6.67 -1.48
N THR A 127 -0.98 -6.90 -2.59
CA THR A 127 0.39 -6.38 -2.77
C THR A 127 0.40 -5.32 -3.86
N PRO A 128 0.61 -4.02 -3.54
CA PRO A 128 0.71 -2.98 -4.55
C PRO A 128 2.01 -3.14 -5.35
N CYS A 129 1.93 -2.77 -6.63
CA CYS A 129 3.08 -2.66 -7.53
C CYS A 129 4.02 -1.53 -7.09
N HIS A 130 5.32 -1.73 -7.36
CA HIS A 130 6.42 -0.75 -7.37
C HIS A 130 6.28 0.45 -6.43
N GLY A 131 6.98 0.38 -5.29
CA GLY A 131 7.07 1.51 -4.37
C GLY A 131 5.73 1.79 -3.69
N ALA A 132 5.45 1.03 -2.62
CA ALA A 132 5.00 1.74 -1.43
C ALA A 132 6.01 2.87 -1.25
N LEU A 133 5.63 4.09 -1.66
CA LEU A 133 6.47 5.26 -1.55
C LEU A 133 7.09 5.19 -0.15
N PRO A 134 8.42 5.23 -0.01
CA PRO A 134 9.01 5.43 1.30
C PRO A 134 8.69 6.88 1.69
N LEU A 135 7.44 7.17 2.07
CA LEU A 135 7.05 8.38 2.78
C LEU A 135 7.46 8.29 4.26
N CYS A 136 8.49 7.49 4.55
CA CYS A 136 9.26 7.59 5.79
C CYS A 136 10.60 8.23 5.43
N HIS A 137 10.59 9.53 5.13
CA HIS A 137 11.77 10.36 5.39
C HIS A 137 11.82 10.56 6.92
N PRO A 138 12.84 10.05 7.62
CA PRO A 138 13.01 10.38 9.02
C PRO A 138 13.37 11.87 9.12
N GLY A 139 12.45 12.67 9.67
CA GLY A 139 12.71 13.97 10.28
C GLY A 139 13.31 15.04 9.36
N THR A 140 12.46 15.92 8.83
CA THR A 140 12.83 17.33 8.70
C THR A 140 11.86 18.12 9.56
N ASP A 141 12.22 18.27 10.83
CA ASP A 141 11.62 19.27 11.70
C ASP A 141 11.89 20.66 11.10
N PRO A 142 10.88 21.51 10.86
CA PRO A 142 11.09 22.91 10.52
C PRO A 142 11.40 23.70 11.80
N ALA A 143 12.59 23.48 12.38
CA ALA A 143 13.07 24.24 13.53
C ALA A 143 14.14 25.26 13.10
N GLY A 144 13.71 26.48 12.82
CA GLY A 144 14.44 27.71 13.13
C GLY A 144 15.83 27.90 12.52
N ALA A 145 15.90 28.36 11.27
CA ALA A 145 17.08 29.08 10.78
C ALA A 145 17.01 30.55 11.25
N ALA A 146 17.36 30.78 12.51
CA ALA A 146 17.76 32.10 13.01
C ALA A 146 19.27 32.28 12.79
N GLY A 147 19.66 33.49 12.40
CA GLY A 147 20.97 33.83 11.84
C GLY A 147 22.19 33.62 12.72
N GLY A 148 23.36 33.70 12.08
CA GLY A 148 24.64 33.64 12.75
C GLY A 148 25.80 33.73 11.77
N SER A 149 26.05 34.94 11.25
CA SER A 149 27.29 35.31 10.58
C SER A 149 28.49 35.16 11.51
N GLY A 150 29.62 34.60 11.04
CA GLY A 150 30.93 34.88 11.63
C GLY A 150 32.04 33.86 11.30
N PRO A 151 33.30 34.29 11.02
CA PRO A 151 34.25 33.51 10.22
C PRO A 151 35.52 33.04 10.98
N GLY A 152 36.26 32.11 10.36
CA GLY A 152 37.73 32.08 10.39
C GLY A 152 38.44 31.01 11.25
N GLY A 153 39.57 30.50 10.70
CA GLY A 153 40.65 29.78 11.39
C GLY A 153 40.76 28.30 10.99
N HIS A 154 41.79 27.86 10.24
CA HIS A 154 43.13 27.40 10.72
C HIS A 154 43.02 26.15 11.62
N THR A 155 43.75 25.03 11.50
CA THR A 155 44.90 24.50 10.72
C THR A 155 44.94 22.97 11.00
N GLU A 156 45.73 22.19 10.22
CA GLU A 156 46.59 21.02 10.62
C GLU A 156 46.15 20.07 11.77
N ASP A 157 46.37 18.75 11.85
CA ASP A 157 47.27 17.77 11.23
C ASP A 157 46.82 16.37 11.74
N GLY A 158 47.32 15.30 11.11
CA GLY A 158 47.77 14.11 11.82
C GLY A 158 46.76 13.04 12.28
N GLY A 159 46.94 11.82 11.77
CA GLY A 159 46.79 10.61 12.59
C GLY A 159 45.93 9.48 12.04
N SER A 160 46.48 8.71 11.09
CA SER A 160 46.14 7.29 10.97
C SER A 160 46.48 6.55 12.28
N PRO A 161 45.75 5.47 12.61
CA PRO A 161 46.42 4.19 12.46
C PRO A 161 45.55 3.06 11.91
N ALA A 162 46.28 2.15 11.26
CA ALA A 162 45.88 0.88 10.72
C ALA A 162 45.12 -0.02 11.71
N TRP A 163 44.13 -0.74 11.18
CA TRP A 163 43.76 -2.05 11.69
C TRP A 163 43.70 -3.02 10.50
N GLY A 164 44.76 -3.81 10.36
CA GLY A 164 44.78 -4.98 9.50
C GLY A 164 43.93 -6.09 10.09
N ARG A 165 43.39 -6.94 9.21
CA ARG A 165 42.84 -8.26 9.52
C ARG A 165 42.88 -9.13 8.24
N PRO A 166 42.89 -10.46 8.40
CA PRO A 166 43.79 -11.40 7.74
C PRO A 166 43.47 -11.74 6.28
#